data_AF-A0AAU3RC47-F1
#
_entry.id   AF-A0AAU3RC47-F1
#
_cell.length_a   1.000
_cell.length_b   1.000
_cell.length_c   1.000
_cell.angle_alpha   90.00
_cell.angle_beta   90.00
_cell.angle_gamma   90.00
#
_symmetry.space_group_name_H-M   'P 1'
#
loop_
_entity.id
_entity.type
_entity.pdbx_description
1 polymer ?
#
loop_
_entity_poly.entity_id
_entity_poly.type
_entity_poly.pdbx_seq_one_letter_code
_entity_poly.pdbx_strand_id
1 'polypeptide(L)'
;MNISDLDNGAGTGTSTGAADDAAGIDESVTAELARLRDSIDNIDAAVVHMLAERFKCTQQVGHLKARHQLPPADPSREASQIARLRQLAENAKLDPAFAEKLLNFIIAEVIRHHETIAAGEE
;
A
#
# COMPACT_ATOMS: atom_id res chain seq x y z
N MET A 1 -20.17 49.76 -31.64
CA MET A 1 -21.65 49.78 -31.62
C MET A 1 -22.09 48.36 -31.31
N ASN A 2 -22.68 48.03 -30.16
CA ASN A 2 -23.65 48.79 -29.37
C ASN A 2 -23.31 48.89 -27.88
N ILE A 3 -23.83 49.99 -27.32
CA ILE A 3 -24.02 50.32 -25.90
C ILE A 3 -25.43 49.85 -25.53
N SER A 4 -25.56 49.22 -24.37
CA SER A 4 -26.67 49.46 -23.44
C SER A 4 -26.36 48.74 -22.12
N ASP A 5 -25.74 49.50 -21.23
CA ASP A 5 -25.61 49.22 -19.80
C ASP A 5 -26.95 49.47 -19.06
N LEU A 6 -27.02 48.89 -17.84
CA LEU A 6 -27.80 49.27 -16.65
C LEU A 6 -29.22 48.72 -16.49
N ASP A 7 -29.40 47.80 -15.51
CA ASP A 7 -30.02 48.03 -14.18
C ASP A 7 -30.20 46.67 -13.45
N ASN A 8 -29.31 46.27 -12.52
CA ASN A 8 -29.42 46.31 -11.06
C ASN A 8 -30.64 45.63 -10.40
N GLY A 9 -30.35 44.69 -9.48
CA GLY A 9 -31.07 44.54 -8.22
C GLY A 9 -32.08 43.40 -8.09
N ALA A 10 -31.67 42.28 -7.48
CA ALA A 10 -32.26 41.74 -6.24
C ALA A 10 -31.76 40.31 -6.01
N GLY A 11 -30.96 40.14 -4.96
CA GLY A 11 -30.67 38.82 -4.41
C GLY A 11 -31.90 38.22 -3.75
N THR A 12 -32.10 36.94 -3.98
CA THR A 12 -32.62 36.02 -2.96
C THR A 12 -31.84 34.73 -3.13
N GLY A 13 -30.83 34.56 -2.30
CA GLY A 13 -30.25 33.25 -2.08
C GLY A 13 -31.31 32.34 -1.47
N THR A 14 -31.43 31.15 -2.05
CA THR A 14 -31.91 29.98 -1.33
C THR A 14 -30.94 28.86 -1.67
N SER A 15 -29.83 28.84 -0.95
CA SER A 15 -29.06 27.64 -0.70
C SER A 15 -29.83 26.80 0.31
N THR A 16 -30.55 25.77 -0.13
CA THR A 16 -31.09 24.79 0.82
C THR A 16 -31.35 23.48 0.11
N GLY A 17 -30.65 22.42 0.52
CA GLY A 17 -30.99 21.05 0.12
C GLY A 17 -29.84 20.11 -0.24
N ALA A 18 -28.61 20.36 0.19
CA ALA A 18 -27.51 19.37 0.09
C ALA A 18 -26.73 19.23 1.41
N ALA A 19 -27.38 19.51 2.54
CA ALA A 19 -26.76 19.53 3.87
C ALA A 19 -27.50 18.66 4.90
N ASP A 20 -28.42 17.79 4.50
CA ASP A 20 -29.30 17.06 5.43
C ASP A 20 -29.09 15.54 5.51
N ASP A 21 -28.09 14.96 4.82
CA ASP A 21 -27.79 13.52 4.95
C ASP A 21 -26.68 13.20 5.97
N ALA A 22 -26.09 14.22 6.61
CA ALA A 22 -25.17 14.03 7.74
C ALA A 22 -25.96 14.01 9.06
N ALA A 23 -26.93 13.10 9.18
CA ALA A 23 -27.45 12.72 10.48
C ALA A 23 -26.24 12.29 11.35
N GLY A 24 -25.96 13.08 12.38
CA GLY A 24 -24.71 13.04 13.14
C GLY A 24 -24.31 11.62 13.53
N ILE A 25 -23.14 11.18 13.06
CA ILE A 25 -22.50 9.97 13.55
C ILE A 25 -22.32 10.16 15.05
N ASP A 26 -22.85 9.22 15.84
CA ASP A 26 -22.71 9.22 17.29
C ASP A 26 -21.24 9.43 17.68
N GLU A 27 -21.00 10.34 18.63
CA GLU A 27 -19.67 10.65 19.14
C GLU A 27 -18.96 9.37 19.64
N SER A 28 -19.72 8.41 20.19
CA SER A 28 -19.19 7.12 20.61
C SER A 28 -18.64 6.28 19.44
N VAL A 29 -19.32 6.32 18.29
CA VAL A 29 -18.89 5.62 17.05
C VAL A 29 -17.66 6.31 16.46
N THR A 30 -17.64 7.65 16.48
CA THR A 30 -16.49 8.43 16.02
C THR A 30 -15.24 8.14 16.86
N ALA A 31 -15.39 8.06 18.19
CA ALA A 31 -14.30 7.75 19.11
C ALA A 31 -13.75 6.32 18.91
N GLU A 32 -14.62 5.33 18.73
CA GLU A 32 -14.20 3.95 18.48
C GLU A 32 -13.50 3.80 17.11
N LEU A 33 -14.00 4.48 16.08
CA LEU A 33 -13.33 4.52 14.78
C LEU A 33 -11.93 5.14 14.86
N ALA A 34 -11.75 6.21 15.63
CA ALA A 34 -10.43 6.81 15.86
C ALA A 34 -9.49 5.80 16.54
N ARG A 35 -9.92 5.15 17.62
CA ARG A 35 -9.13 4.14 18.35
C ARG A 35 -8.70 2.96 17.47
N LEU A 36 -9.60 2.48 16.59
CA LEU A 36 -9.28 1.40 15.66
C LEU A 36 -8.28 1.85 14.58
N ARG A 37 -8.42 3.09 14.07
CA ARG A 37 -7.47 3.66 13.11
C ARG A 37 -6.08 3.86 13.70
N ASP A 38 -5.99 4.33 14.94
CA ASP A 38 -4.70 4.41 15.64
C ASP A 38 -4.03 3.03 15.74
N SER A 39 -4.81 1.97 15.93
CA SER A 39 -4.29 0.59 15.95
C SER A 39 -3.80 0.15 14.57
N ILE A 40 -4.52 0.51 13.50
CA ILE A 40 -4.13 0.23 12.11
C ILE A 40 -2.82 0.95 11.77
N ASP A 41 -2.71 2.25 12.09
CA ASP A 41 -1.52 3.05 11.80
C ASP A 41 -0.26 2.47 12.47
N ASN A 42 -0.41 1.96 13.70
CA ASN A 42 0.67 1.27 14.40
C ASN A 42 1.07 -0.05 13.73
N ILE A 43 0.11 -0.83 13.23
CA ILE A 43 0.38 -2.06 12.47
C ILE A 43 1.09 -1.73 11.16
N ASP A 44 0.64 -0.71 10.46
CA ASP A 44 1.22 -0.29 9.18
C ASP A 44 2.66 0.18 9.36
N ALA A 45 2.97 0.92 10.43
CA ALA A 45 4.33 1.28 10.78
C ALA A 45 5.22 0.03 10.99
N ALA A 46 4.72 -0.98 11.72
CA ALA A 46 5.44 -2.23 11.92
C ALA A 46 5.66 -2.99 10.59
N VAL A 47 4.66 -3.04 9.71
CA VAL A 47 4.78 -3.65 8.38
C VAL A 47 5.88 -2.97 7.57
N VAL A 48 5.90 -1.63 7.53
CA VAL A 48 6.93 -0.86 6.81
C VAL A 48 8.32 -1.16 7.35
N HIS A 49 8.51 -1.16 8.68
CA HIS A 49 9.79 -1.48 9.29
C HIS A 49 10.25 -2.91 8.97
N MET A 50 9.35 -3.89 9.02
CA MET A 50 9.68 -5.29 8.70
C MET A 50 10.02 -5.46 7.21
N LEU A 51 9.33 -4.74 6.32
CA LEU A 51 9.68 -4.72 4.91
C LEU A 51 11.06 -4.11 4.69
N ALA A 52 11.40 -3.00 5.34
CA ALA A 52 12.73 -2.39 5.24
C ALA A 52 13.85 -3.37 5.63
N GLU A 53 13.68 -4.09 6.75
CA GLU A 53 14.64 -5.13 7.16
C GLU A 53 14.70 -6.29 6.15
N ARG A 54 13.55 -6.73 5.63
CA ARG A 54 13.51 -7.74 4.57
C ARG A 54 14.27 -7.28 3.32
N PHE A 55 14.12 -6.02 2.91
CA PHE A 55 14.79 -5.47 1.74
C PHE A 55 16.31 -5.39 1.91
N LYS A 56 16.80 -5.00 3.10
CA LYS A 56 18.24 -5.06 3.44
C LYS A 56 18.82 -6.47 3.25
N CYS A 57 18.13 -7.49 3.78
CA CYS A 57 18.53 -8.87 3.58
C CYS A 57 18.56 -9.25 2.08
N THR A 58 17.54 -8.85 1.32
CA THR A 58 17.51 -9.16 -0.11
C THR A 58 18.58 -8.42 -0.92
N GLN A 59 18.96 -7.19 -0.56
CA GLN A 59 20.09 -6.50 -1.19
C GLN A 59 21.40 -7.27 -0.96
N GLN A 60 21.65 -7.73 0.26
CA GLN A 60 22.80 -8.58 0.57
C GLN A 60 22.82 -9.87 -0.24
N VAL A 61 21.65 -10.51 -0.41
CA VAL A 61 21.49 -11.67 -1.32
C VAL A 61 21.80 -11.27 -2.77
N GLY A 62 21.34 -10.11 -3.23
CA GLY A 62 21.59 -9.59 -4.57
C GLY A 62 23.08 -9.39 -4.85
N HIS A 63 23.79 -8.70 -3.94
CA HIS A 63 25.25 -8.55 -4.03
C HIS A 63 26.00 -9.88 -4.01
N LEU A 64 25.56 -10.82 -3.16
CA LEU A 64 26.15 -12.15 -3.11
C LEU A 64 25.95 -12.87 -4.44
N LYS A 65 24.73 -12.86 -4.99
CA LYS A 65 24.42 -13.46 -6.28
C LYS A 65 25.26 -12.84 -7.41
N ALA A 66 25.32 -11.50 -7.47
CA ALA A 66 26.10 -10.78 -8.47
C ALA A 66 27.59 -11.13 -8.42
N ARG A 67 28.19 -11.15 -7.21
CA ARG A 67 29.60 -11.54 -7.01
C ARG A 67 29.91 -12.95 -7.52
N HIS A 68 28.95 -13.86 -7.40
CA HIS A 68 29.09 -15.26 -7.81
C HIS A 68 28.45 -15.59 -9.17
N GLN A 69 28.03 -14.58 -9.94
CA GLN A 69 27.40 -14.74 -11.26
C GLN A 69 26.16 -15.66 -11.23
N LEU A 70 25.43 -15.62 -10.12
CA LEU A 70 24.19 -16.37 -9.94
C LEU A 70 23.00 -15.57 -10.51
N PRO A 71 21.96 -16.25 -11.04
CA PRO A 71 20.81 -15.57 -11.58
C PRO A 71 20.02 -14.80 -10.49
N PRO A 72 19.51 -13.60 -10.82
CA PRO A 72 18.62 -12.82 -9.94
C PRO A 72 17.39 -13.60 -9.50
N ALA A 73 16.72 -14.28 -10.44
CA ALA A 73 15.57 -15.13 -10.18
C ALA A 73 15.96 -16.55 -9.72
N ASP A 74 15.13 -17.17 -8.88
CA ASP A 74 15.26 -18.57 -8.47
C ASP A 74 13.85 -19.18 -8.34
N PRO A 75 13.34 -19.76 -9.44
CA PRO A 75 11.97 -20.27 -9.49
C PRO A 75 11.66 -21.32 -8.40
N SER A 76 12.67 -22.13 -8.04
CA SER A 76 12.51 -23.17 -7.02
C SER A 76 12.34 -22.57 -5.61
N ARG A 77 13.11 -21.51 -5.33
CA ARG A 77 13.01 -20.75 -4.08
C ARG A 77 11.70 -19.98 -4.03
N GLU A 78 11.28 -19.35 -5.11
CA GLU A 78 10.02 -18.60 -5.23
C GLU A 78 8.81 -19.50 -4.97
N ALA A 79 8.73 -20.66 -5.61
CA ALA A 79 7.67 -21.64 -5.37
C ALA A 79 7.60 -22.09 -3.91
N SER A 80 8.75 -22.33 -3.28
CA SER A 80 8.84 -22.69 -1.86
C SER A 80 8.38 -21.55 -0.93
N GLN A 81 8.67 -20.30 -1.29
CA GLN A 81 8.20 -19.13 -0.53
C GLN A 81 6.69 -18.98 -0.61
N ILE A 82 6.11 -19.15 -1.80
CA ILE A 82 4.66 -19.09 -2.02
C ILE A 82 3.96 -20.17 -1.20
N ALA A 83 4.41 -21.43 -1.29
CA ALA A 83 3.82 -22.52 -0.53
C ALA A 83 3.84 -22.27 0.99
N ARG A 84 4.99 -21.83 1.53
CA ARG A 84 5.12 -21.49 2.95
C ARG A 84 4.23 -20.31 3.34
N LEU A 85 4.15 -19.27 2.51
CA LEU A 85 3.32 -18.09 2.81
C LEU A 85 1.84 -18.42 2.83
N ARG A 86 1.35 -19.23 1.88
CA ARG A 86 -0.04 -19.68 1.86
C ARG A 86 -0.41 -20.39 3.16
N GLN A 87 0.46 -21.28 3.65
CA GLN A 87 0.24 -21.95 4.94
C GLN A 87 0.21 -20.96 6.12
N LEU A 88 1.09 -19.95 6.13
CA LEU A 88 1.09 -18.92 7.16
C LEU A 88 -0.19 -18.07 7.12
N ALA A 89 -0.67 -17.74 5.91
CA ALA A 89 -1.91 -16.99 5.72
C ALA A 89 -3.12 -17.76 6.25
N GLU A 90 -3.24 -19.05 5.93
CA GLU A 90 -4.30 -19.93 6.45
C GLU A 90 -4.30 -19.96 7.98
N ASN A 91 -3.12 -20.15 8.59
CA ASN A 91 -2.97 -20.19 10.05
C ASN A 91 -3.34 -18.83 10.70
N ALA A 92 -3.07 -17.72 10.01
CA ALA A 92 -3.39 -16.37 10.45
C ALA A 92 -4.83 -15.94 10.11
N LYS A 93 -5.64 -16.80 9.48
CA LYS A 93 -6.97 -16.48 8.95
C LYS A 93 -6.97 -15.32 7.94
N LEU A 94 -5.88 -15.19 7.19
CA LEU A 94 -5.74 -14.28 6.06
C LEU A 94 -6.01 -15.05 4.76
N ASP A 95 -6.65 -14.42 3.78
CA ASP A 95 -6.85 -15.02 2.45
C ASP A 95 -5.49 -15.40 1.81
N PRO A 96 -5.24 -16.70 1.53
CA PRO A 96 -3.99 -17.13 0.92
C PRO A 96 -3.77 -16.54 -0.46
N ALA A 97 -4.84 -16.25 -1.22
CA ALA A 97 -4.72 -15.63 -2.53
C ALA A 97 -4.26 -14.17 -2.43
N PHE A 98 -4.76 -13.43 -1.44
CA PHE A 98 -4.26 -12.09 -1.13
C PHE A 98 -2.79 -12.11 -0.68
N ALA A 99 -2.42 -13.01 0.24
CA ALA A 99 -1.05 -13.13 0.70
C ALA A 99 -0.08 -13.43 -0.46
N GLU A 100 -0.46 -14.36 -1.35
CA GLU A 100 0.32 -14.69 -2.53
C GLU A 100 0.51 -13.49 -3.47
N LYS A 101 -0.55 -12.72 -3.74
CA LYS A 101 -0.45 -11.49 -4.54
C LYS A 101 0.54 -10.49 -3.94
N LEU A 102 0.48 -10.28 -2.62
CA LEU A 102 1.40 -9.40 -1.91
C LEU A 102 2.85 -9.89 -2.02
N LEU A 103 3.09 -11.18 -1.82
CA LEU A 103 4.45 -11.73 -1.92
C LEU A 103 4.98 -11.66 -3.35
N ASN A 104 4.15 -11.94 -4.36
CA ASN A 104 4.56 -11.83 -5.76
C ASN A 104 4.97 -10.40 -6.11
N PHE A 105 4.23 -9.40 -5.61
CA PHE A 105 4.62 -7.99 -5.76
C PHE A 105 6.00 -7.71 -5.14
N ILE A 106 6.23 -8.17 -3.91
CA ILE A 106 7.51 -8.00 -3.22
C ILE A 106 8.66 -8.72 -3.96
N ILE A 107 8.43 -9.94 -4.46
CA ILE A 107 9.44 -10.72 -5.18
C ILE A 107 9.83 -10.01 -6.48
N ALA A 108 8.85 -9.50 -7.24
CA ALA A 108 9.13 -8.76 -8.47
C ALA A 108 10.06 -7.56 -8.20
N GLU A 109 9.80 -6.81 -7.14
CA GLU A 109 10.64 -5.67 -6.76
C GLU A 109 12.06 -6.09 -6.33
N VAL A 110 12.19 -7.21 -5.63
CA VAL A 110 13.50 -7.77 -5.26
C VAL A 110 14.30 -8.20 -6.48
N ILE A 111 13.67 -8.87 -7.45
CA ILE A 111 14.33 -9.30 -8.69
C ILE A 111 14.82 -8.08 -9.46
N ARG A 112 13.99 -7.05 -9.60
CA ARG A 112 14.38 -5.78 -10.24
C ARG A 112 15.62 -5.17 -9.57
N HIS A 113 15.67 -5.14 -8.23
CA HIS A 113 16.86 -4.66 -7.52
C HIS A 113 18.10 -5.54 -7.76
N HIS A 114 17.95 -6.85 -7.83
CA HIS A 114 19.08 -7.75 -8.13
C HIS A 114 19.63 -7.54 -9.53
N GLU A 115 18.76 -7.24 -10.51
CA GLU A 115 19.17 -6.88 -11.86
C GLU A 115 19.97 -5.56 -11.86
N THR A 116 19.51 -4.52 -11.16
CA THR A 116 20.25 -3.25 -10.99
C THR A 116 21.62 -3.47 -10.33
N ILE A 117 21.69 -4.27 -9.26
CA ILE A 117 22.95 -4.61 -8.58
C ILE A 117 23.91 -5.35 -9.53
N ALA A 118 23.39 -6.30 -10.31
CA ALA A 118 24.19 -7.04 -11.28
C ALA A 118 24.70 -6.16 -12.44
N ALA A 119 23.94 -5.13 -12.82
CA ALA A 119 24.35 -4.12 -13.81
C ALA A 119 25.34 -3.09 -13.26
N GLY A 120 25.50 -2.98 -11.94
CA GLY A 120 26.37 -1.98 -11.29
C GLY A 120 25.78 -0.57 -11.28
N GLU A 121 24.45 -0.46 -11.32
CA GLU A 121 23.69 0.81 -11.43
C GLU A 121 23.16 1.31 -10.08
N GLU A 122 23.78 0.88 -8.97
CA GLU A 122 23.35 1.16 -7.59
C GLU A 122 24.02 2.41 -6.99
#